data_AF-A0A920K4H2-F1
#
_entry.id   AF-A0A920K4H2-F1
#
_cell.length_a   1.000
_cell.length_b   1.000
_cell.length_c   1.000
_cell.angle_alpha   90.00
_cell.angle_beta   90.00
_cell.angle_gamma   90.00
#
_symmetry.space_group_name_H-M   'P 1'
#
loop_
_entity.id
_entity.type
_entity.pdbx_description
1 polymer ?
#
loop_
_entity_poly.entity_id
_entity_poly.type
_entity_poly.pdbx_seq_one_letter_code
_entity_poly.pdbx_strand_id
1 'polypeptide(L)' 'MRAVVKPFFESIVDQYQWADLVISRSGAGIISELMAVGVASVLVPLPNAIDDHQKRNASILEKSSAAKIIEQKHFVSN' A
#
# COMPACT_ATOMS: atom_id res chain seq x y z
N MET A 1 12.08 -0.08 -20.19
CA MET A 1 11.13 -0.44 -19.11
C MET A 1 9.72 -0.15 -19.61
N ARG A 2 8.78 -1.10 -19.48
CA ARG A 2 7.36 -0.87 -19.83
C ARG A 2 6.59 -0.62 -18.54
N ALA A 3 5.72 0.38 -18.54
CA ALA A 3 4.82 0.70 -17.44
C ALA A 3 3.40 0.83 -18.00
N VAL A 4 2.42 0.30 -17.27
CA VAL A 4 1.00 0.49 -17.57
C VAL A 4 0.46 1.48 -16.55
N VAL A 5 0.03 2.65 -17.03
CA VAL A 5 -0.51 3.72 -16.18
C VAL A 5 -1.96 3.92 -16.58
N LYS A 6 -2.86 3.76 -15.60
CA LYS A 6 -4.29 3.99 -15.78
C LYS A 6 -4.83 4.80 -14.60
N PRO A 7 -5.85 5.66 -14.81
CA PRO A 7 -6.51 6.33 -13.71
C PRO A 7 -7.22 5.32 -12.79
N PHE A 8 -7.81 4.28 -13.38
CA PHE A 8 -8.45 3.16 -12.69
C PHE A 8 -8.28 1.86 -13.48
N PHE A 9 -8.28 0.74 -12.77
CA PHE A 9 -8.34 -0.61 -13.35
C PHE A 9 -9.74 -1.17 -13.14
N GLU A 10 -10.32 -1.83 -14.14
CA GLU A 10 -11.66 -2.43 -14.05
C GLU A 10 -11.71 -3.54 -12.99
N SER A 11 -10.66 -4.37 -12.94
CA SER A 11 -10.47 -5.40 -11.92
C SER A 11 -9.19 -5.12 -11.15
N ILE A 12 -9.32 -4.69 -9.90
CA ILE A 12 -8.19 -4.62 -8.97
C ILE A 12 -7.71 -6.02 -8.56
N VAL A 13 -8.62 -7.01 -8.57
CA VAL A 13 -8.32 -8.41 -8.26
C VAL A 13 -7.29 -8.97 -9.23
N ASP A 14 -7.45 -8.68 -10.53
CA ASP A 14 -6.49 -9.14 -11.55
C ASP A 14 -5.12 -8.48 -11.34
N GLN A 15 -5.08 -7.22 -10.88
CA GLN A 15 -3.82 -6.55 -10.57
C GLN A 15 -3.13 -7.18 -9.37
N TYR A 16 -3.90 -7.51 -8.33
CA TYR A 16 -3.39 -8.20 -7.15
C TYR A 16 -2.88 -9.61 -7.45
N GLN A 17 -3.57 -10.38 -8.31
CA GLN A 17 -3.11 -11.71 -8.74
C GLN A 17 -1.82 -11.65 -9.56
N TRP A 18 -1.65 -10.59 -10.35
CA TRP A 18 -0.45 -10.40 -11.16
C TRP A 18 0.76 -9.91 -10.34
N ALA A 19 0.53 -9.14 -9.28
CA ALA A 19 1.59 -8.45 -8.56
C ALA A 19 2.31 -9.35 -7.54
N ASP A 20 3.64 -9.42 -7.62
CA ASP A 20 4.48 -9.97 -6.56
C ASP A 20 4.58 -9.02 -5.34
N LEU A 21 4.40 -7.72 -5.57
CA LEU A 21 4.55 -6.65 -4.58
C LEU A 21 3.60 -5.49 -4.86
N VAL A 22 2.94 -5.00 -3.82
CA VAL A 22 2.08 -3.81 -3.89
C VAL A 22 2.75 -2.62 -3.19
N ILE A 23 2.74 -1.45 -3.84
CA ILE A 23 3.13 -0.18 -3.21
C ILE A 23 1.89 0.71 -3.18
N SER A 24 1.47 1.13 -1.99
CA SER A 24 0.20 1.85 -1.82
C SER A 24 0.19 2.77 -0.60
N ARG A 25 -0.83 3.64 -0.54
CA ARG A 25 -1.29 4.26 0.70
C ARG A 25 -1.89 3.21 1.64
N SER A 26 -1.96 3.54 2.93
CA SER A 26 -2.47 2.64 3.98
C SER A 26 -3.85 3.05 4.49
N GLY A 27 -4.76 3.39 3.58
CA GLY A 27 -6.18 3.53 3.90
C GLY A 27 -6.80 2.19 4.36
N ALA A 28 -7.88 2.25 5.13
CA ALA A 28 -8.50 1.05 5.72
C ALA A 28 -8.87 -0.01 4.67
N GLY A 29 -9.45 0.40 3.54
CA GLY A 29 -9.80 -0.51 2.44
C GLY A 29 -8.59 -1.24 1.86
N ILE A 30 -7.48 -0.54 1.64
CA ILE A 30 -6.25 -1.16 1.15
C ILE A 30 -5.72 -2.20 2.15
N ILE A 31 -5.71 -1.89 3.45
CA ILE A 31 -5.28 -2.88 4.45
C ILE A 31 -6.16 -4.12 4.40
N SER A 32 -7.48 -3.95 4.35
CA SER A 32 -8.43 -5.07 4.27
C SER A 32 -8.21 -5.92 3.02
N GLU A 33 -8.00 -5.29 1.86
CA GLU A 33 -7.72 -5.98 0.60
C GLU A 33 -6.40 -6.76 0.67
N LEU A 34 -5.31 -6.13 1.14
CA LEU A 34 -4.01 -6.79 1.26
C LEU A 34 -4.03 -7.96 2.25
N MET A 35 -4.77 -7.84 3.36
CA MET A 35 -4.99 -8.95 4.29
C MET A 35 -5.74 -10.11 3.65
N ALA A 36 -6.72 -9.82 2.78
CA ALA A 36 -7.53 -10.84 2.11
C ALA A 36 -6.77 -11.56 0.99
N VAL A 37 -5.98 -10.80 0.21
CA VAL A 37 -5.24 -11.34 -0.95
C VAL A 37 -3.91 -11.97 -0.51
N GLY A 38 -3.26 -11.47 0.54
CA GLY A 38 -2.01 -12.02 1.06
C GLY A 38 -0.77 -11.66 0.23
N VAL A 39 -0.76 -10.49 -0.42
CA VAL A 39 0.37 -10.00 -1.22
C VAL A 39 1.29 -9.14 -0.36
N ALA A 40 2.60 -9.34 -0.50
CA ALA A 40 3.61 -8.52 0.17
C ALA A 40 3.46 -7.04 -0.21
N SER A 41 3.69 -6.13 0.74
CA SER A 41 3.45 -4.71 0.49
C SER A 41 4.48 -3.75 1.08
N VAL A 42 4.64 -2.62 0.40
CA VAL A 42 5.29 -1.40 0.92
C VAL A 42 4.23 -0.33 1.06
N LEU A 43 4.03 0.15 2.29
CA LEU A 43 2.99 1.10 2.61
C LEU A 43 3.60 2.48 2.85
N VAL A 44 3.02 3.48 2.18
CA VAL A 44 3.41 4.89 2.28
C VAL A 44 2.26 5.68 2.87
N PRO A 45 2.13 5.76 4.20
CA PRO A 45 1.04 6.50 4.85
C PRO A 45 0.98 7.94 4.36
N LEU A 46 -0.24 8.46 4.20
CA LEU A 46 -0.44 9.89 3.94
C LEU A 46 0.04 10.70 5.16
N PRO A 47 0.94 11.69 4.97
CA PRO A 47 1.33 12.57 6.07
C PRO A 47 0.12 13.36 6.56
N ASN A 48 0.03 13.56 7.88
CA ASN A 48 -1.04 14.33 8.52
C ASN A 48 -2.46 13.78 8.25
N ALA A 49 -2.60 12.48 7.99
CA ALA A 49 -3.90 11.83 8.07
C ALA A 49 -4.54 12.14 9.43
N ILE A 50 -5.86 12.38 9.48
CA ILE A 50 -6.58 12.69 10.72
C ILE A 50 -6.23 11.62 11.77
N ASP A 51 -5.76 12.01 12.95
CA ASP A 51 -5.34 11.06 13.98
C ASP A 51 -4.25 10.06 13.55
N ASP A 52 -3.44 10.32 12.52
CA ASP A 52 -2.39 9.42 12.04
C ASP A 52 -2.91 7.98 11.72
N HIS A 53 -4.19 7.88 11.33
CA HIS A 53 -4.86 6.58 11.17
C HIS A 53 -4.19 5.71 10.11
N GLN A 54 -3.63 6.30 9.05
CA GLN A 54 -2.94 5.54 8.00
C GLN A 54 -1.66 4.87 8.52
N LYS A 55 -0.92 5.49 9.44
CA LYS A 55 0.26 4.86 10.04
C LYS A 55 -0.13 3.70 10.95
N ARG A 56 -1.20 3.87 11.74
CA ARG A 56 -1.75 2.80 12.59
C ARG A 56 -2.23 1.61 11.77
N ASN A 57 -2.97 1.88 10.69
CA ASN A 57 -3.42 0.89 9.72
C ASN A 57 -2.25 0.09 9.15
N ALA A 58 -1.20 0.77 8.67
CA ALA A 58 -0.01 0.12 8.13
C ALA A 58 0.73 -0.74 9.18
N SER A 59 0.77 -0.29 10.44
CA SER A 59 1.42 -1.01 11.54
C SER A 59 0.81 -2.39 11.80
N ILE A 60 -0.47 -2.61 11.47
CA ILE A 60 -1.11 -3.93 11.59
C ILE A 60 -0.37 -4.96 10.73
N LEU A 61 -0.13 -4.64 9.46
CA LEU A 61 0.56 -5.54 8.54
C LEU A 61 2.07 -5.62 8.82
N GLU A 62 2.70 -4.52 9.22
CA GLU A 62 4.13 -4.50 9.56
C GLU A 62 4.44 -5.40 10.76
N LYS A 63 3.61 -5.39 11.81
CA LYS A 63 3.75 -6.27 12.98
C LYS A 63 3.65 -7.75 12.62
N SER A 64 2.92 -8.09 11.55
CA SER A 64 2.81 -9.44 11.02
C SER A 64 3.90 -9.78 10.00
N SER A 65 4.90 -8.92 9.82
CA SER A 65 5.94 -9.05 8.77
C SER A 65 5.39 -9.11 7.33
N ALA A 66 4.14 -8.69 7.12
CA ALA A 66 3.46 -8.71 5.83
C ALA A 66 3.67 -7.43 5.01
N ALA A 67 4.16 -6.36 5.66
CA ALA A 67 4.43 -5.09 5.01
C ALA A 67 5.67 -4.39 5.59
N LYS A 68 6.25 -3.48 4.81
CA LYS A 68 7.17 -2.44 5.30
C LYS A 68 6.54 -1.06 5.22
N ILE A 69 6.79 -0.22 6.21
CA ILE A 69 6.33 1.18 6.18
C ILE A 69 7.48 2.09 5.74
N ILE A 70 7.22 2.95 4.76
CA ILE A 70 8.12 4.05 4.39
C ILE A 70 7.36 5.36 4.51
N GLU A 71 7.80 6.26 5.38
CA GLU A 71 7.15 7.56 5.52
C GLU A 71 7.37 8.41 4.26
N GLN A 72 6.31 9.10 3.80
CA GLN A 72 6.35 9.89 2.57
C GLN A 72 7.52 10.90 2.53
N LYS A 73 7.93 11.45 3.68
CA LYS A 73 9.04 12.42 3.80
C LYS A 73 10.39 11.89 3.30
N HIS A 74 10.54 10.57 3.15
CA HIS A 74 11.76 9.95 2.63
C HIS A 74 11.81 9.88 1.09
N PHE A 75 10.71 10.18 0.40
CA PHE A 75 10.69 10.27 -1.06
C PHE A 75 11.05 11.70 -1.47
N VAL A 76 12.30 11.90 -1.87
CA VAL A 76 12.81 13.16 -2.39
C VAL A 76 12.98 13.07 -3.91
N SER A 77 12.59 14.11 -4.62
CA SER A 77 12.89 14.26 -6.04
C SER A 77 14.32 14.77 -6.16
N ASN A 78 15.22 13.97 -6.74
CA ASN A 78 16.52 14.47 -7.22
C ASN A 78 16.33 15.25 -8.53
#